data_AF-A0A954S2A2-F1
#
_entry.id   AF-A0A954S2A2-F1
#
_cell.length_a   1.000
_cell.length_b   1.000
_cell.length_c   1.000
_cell.angle_alpha   90.00
_cell.angle_beta   90.00
_cell.angle_gamma   90.00
#
_symmetry.space_group_name_H-M   'P 1'
#
loop_
_entity.id
_entity.type
_entity.pdbx_description
1 polymer ?
#
loop_
_entity_poly.entity_id
_entity_poly.type
_entity_poly.pdbx_seq_one_letter_code
_entity_poly.pdbx_strand_id
1 'polypeptide(L)'
;MTDNGQNSAASTYTLPPLGQNPSTTAAGTTPGSFARPPVIAPGADGAYTFASPDTQGMPKPSKKTAWNFLPAGWKTTEASSPNAKVRFSPPKNTELKSFEQSDGTGRFVAYPRDFTPVTQLEHARLGIITREMHRVAEREPHLTAVQVRDEVAAGRMVIPANKVHLQHQLDPMAIGRASKTKVNANMGASPVSSGTDEEVEKLKWAEKWGADTVMDLS
;
A
#
# COMPACT_ATOMS: atom_id res chain seq x y z
N MET A 1 17.82 -60.40 -12.39
CA MET A 1 18.69 -59.21 -12.34
C MET A 1 17.84 -58.07 -11.86
N THR A 2 18.14 -57.59 -10.66
CA THR A 2 17.33 -56.65 -9.88
C THR A 2 17.40 -55.22 -10.41
N ASP A 3 16.27 -54.55 -10.21
CA ASP A 3 15.93 -53.14 -10.32
C ASP A 3 17.02 -52.15 -9.87
N ASN A 4 17.03 -50.96 -10.48
CA ASN A 4 17.43 -49.70 -9.83
C ASN A 4 17.04 -48.50 -10.70
N GLY A 5 15.83 -48.00 -10.47
CA GLY A 5 15.38 -46.68 -10.89
C GLY A 5 16.29 -45.57 -10.37
N GLN A 6 16.73 -44.71 -11.29
CA GLN A 6 17.41 -43.46 -10.95
C GLN A 6 16.36 -42.45 -10.47
N ASN A 7 16.19 -42.39 -9.14
CA ASN A 7 15.52 -41.29 -8.46
C ASN A 7 16.25 -39.98 -8.79
N SER A 8 15.56 -39.06 -9.46
CA SER A 8 15.95 -37.65 -9.54
C SER A 8 16.06 -37.10 -8.13
N ALA A 9 17.29 -36.87 -7.66
CA ALA A 9 17.53 -36.25 -6.37
C ALA A 9 16.91 -34.85 -6.38
N ALA A 10 15.73 -34.72 -5.78
CA ALA A 10 15.16 -33.45 -5.40
C ALA A 10 16.21 -32.79 -4.50
N SER A 11 16.88 -31.74 -4.99
CA SER A 11 17.76 -30.93 -4.16
C SER A 11 16.89 -30.27 -3.10
N THR A 12 16.78 -30.90 -1.94
CA THR A 12 16.15 -30.36 -0.74
C THR A 12 17.04 -29.23 -0.26
N TYR A 13 16.78 -28.03 -0.78
CA TYR A 13 17.37 -26.82 -0.25
C TYR A 13 16.73 -26.60 1.13
N THR A 14 17.45 -26.97 2.18
CA THR A 14 17.04 -26.68 3.55
C THR A 14 17.08 -25.17 3.73
N LEU A 15 15.93 -24.55 3.98
CA LEU A 15 15.88 -23.14 4.34
C LEU A 15 16.85 -22.91 5.51
N PRO A 16 17.68 -21.85 5.48
CA PRO A 16 18.46 -21.49 6.66
C PRO A 16 17.47 -21.36 7.83
N PRO A 17 17.84 -21.84 9.03
CA PRO A 17 16.98 -21.68 10.19
C PRO A 17 16.61 -20.20 10.29
N LEU A 18 15.32 -19.90 10.36
CA LEU A 18 14.84 -18.56 10.67
C LEU A 18 15.63 -18.11 11.89
N GLY A 19 16.50 -17.11 11.70
CA GLY A 19 17.35 -16.61 12.77
C GLY A 19 16.43 -16.31 13.94
N GLN A 20 16.70 -16.92 15.10
CA GLN A 20 15.99 -16.51 16.29
C GLN A 20 16.24 -15.02 16.48
N ASN A 21 15.21 -14.30 16.92
CA ASN A 21 15.37 -12.94 17.42
C ASN A 21 16.68 -12.91 18.25
N PRO A 22 17.70 -12.13 17.85
CA PRO A 22 18.98 -12.12 18.56
C PRO A 22 18.82 -11.66 20.02
N SER A 23 17.63 -11.18 20.38
CA SER A 23 17.25 -10.84 21.74
C SER A 23 16.28 -11.87 22.35
N THR A 24 16.74 -12.56 23.38
CA THR A 24 15.92 -13.40 24.27
C THR A 24 15.22 -12.60 25.38
N THR A 25 15.33 -11.26 25.38
CA THR A 25 14.64 -10.36 26.32
C THR A 25 14.09 -9.12 25.60
N ALA A 26 13.10 -8.42 26.18
CA ALA A 26 12.58 -7.16 25.61
C ALA A 26 13.63 -6.01 25.58
N ALA A 27 14.80 -6.20 26.21
CA ALA A 27 15.83 -5.19 26.40
C ALA A 27 17.01 -5.26 25.40
N GLY A 28 17.18 -6.37 24.67
CA GLY A 28 18.30 -6.56 23.73
C GLY A 28 18.10 -5.93 22.35
N THR A 29 16.99 -5.22 22.14
CA THR A 29 16.76 -4.36 20.98
C THR A 29 16.96 -2.90 21.40
N THR A 30 17.87 -2.17 20.77
CA THR A 30 18.00 -0.72 20.97
C THR A 30 16.61 -0.07 20.83
N PRO A 31 16.16 0.77 21.79
CA PRO A 31 14.82 1.38 21.77
C PRO A 31 14.47 2.21 20.53
N GLY A 32 15.46 2.54 19.69
CA GLY A 32 15.27 3.31 18.46
C GLY A 32 14.53 2.58 17.32
N SER A 33 14.26 1.27 17.44
CA SER A 33 13.80 0.44 16.30
C SER A 33 12.30 0.10 16.26
N PHE A 34 11.48 0.52 17.25
CA PHE A 34 10.04 0.20 17.18
C PHE A 34 9.27 1.37 16.58
N ALA A 35 8.95 1.25 15.29
CA ALA A 35 7.86 2.02 14.71
C ALA A 35 6.59 1.72 15.52
N ARG A 36 5.88 2.75 15.98
CA ARG A 36 4.57 2.60 16.62
C ARG A 36 3.66 1.70 15.76
N PRO A 37 2.65 1.02 16.32
CA PRO A 37 1.63 0.38 15.49
C PRO A 37 1.02 1.41 14.52
N PRO A 38 0.60 1.01 13.32
CA PRO A 38 -0.12 1.91 12.43
C PRO A 38 -1.40 2.39 13.12
N VAL A 39 -1.68 3.69 13.01
CA VAL A 39 -2.96 4.26 13.43
C VAL A 39 -3.81 4.39 12.18
N ILE A 40 -4.84 3.57 12.07
CA ILE A 40 -5.80 3.61 10.97
C ILE A 40 -6.84 4.67 11.34
N ALA A 41 -6.69 5.86 10.78
CA ALA A 41 -7.62 6.96 10.98
C ALA A 41 -7.60 7.89 9.75
N PRO A 42 -8.73 8.42 9.31
CA PRO A 42 -8.73 9.35 8.18
C PRO A 42 -7.98 10.64 8.54
N GLY A 43 -7.47 11.33 7.54
CA GLY A 43 -6.85 12.66 7.72
C GLY A 43 -5.59 12.66 8.59
N ALA A 44 -5.42 13.71 9.40
CA ALA A 44 -4.17 13.99 10.12
C ALA A 44 -3.87 13.03 11.28
N ASP A 45 -4.90 12.40 11.87
CA ASP A 45 -4.72 11.50 13.01
C ASP A 45 -4.06 10.17 12.61
N GLY A 46 -4.19 9.78 11.35
CA GLY A 46 -3.44 8.67 10.75
C GLY A 46 -2.09 9.07 10.13
N ALA A 47 -1.70 10.36 10.14
CA ALA A 47 -0.53 10.90 9.42
C ALA A 47 0.84 10.51 10.00
N TYR A 48 0.94 9.40 10.73
CA TYR A 48 2.21 8.95 11.25
C TYR A 48 3.06 8.34 10.12
N THR A 49 4.01 9.11 9.61
CA THR A 49 4.82 8.77 8.43
C THR A 49 6.01 7.87 8.75
N PHE A 50 6.66 8.03 9.91
CA PHE A 50 7.79 7.22 10.40
C PHE A 50 8.22 7.72 11.80
N ALA A 51 9.30 7.12 12.30
CA ALA A 51 10.07 7.42 13.51
C ALA A 51 9.46 6.95 14.82
N SER A 52 10.28 6.17 15.54
CA SER A 52 10.35 6.21 17.00
C SER A 52 10.28 7.69 17.41
N PRO A 53 9.12 8.17 17.92
CA PRO A 53 8.93 9.59 18.26
C PRO A 53 9.92 10.06 19.33
N ASP A 54 10.60 9.09 19.93
CA ASP A 54 11.49 9.20 21.07
C ASP A 54 12.97 9.27 20.65
N THR A 55 13.27 9.24 19.34
CA THR A 55 14.64 9.42 18.87
C THR A 55 15.04 10.89 19.01
N GLN A 56 15.91 11.18 19.99
CA GLN A 56 16.43 12.52 20.26
C GLN A 56 17.02 13.16 18.99
N GLY A 57 16.57 14.36 18.64
CA GLY A 57 17.04 15.10 17.46
C GLY A 57 16.26 14.84 16.17
N MET A 58 15.36 13.85 16.12
CA MET A 58 14.50 13.66 14.95
C MET A 58 13.33 14.67 14.94
N PRO A 59 12.93 15.19 13.77
CA PRO A 59 11.77 16.06 13.66
C PRO A 59 10.48 15.29 13.98
N LYS A 60 9.49 15.99 14.54
CA LYS A 60 8.17 15.39 14.80
C LYS A 60 7.51 14.97 13.48
N PRO A 61 6.72 13.88 13.47
CA PRO A 61 5.94 13.49 12.30
C PRO A 61 5.06 14.64 11.79
N SER A 62 5.00 14.79 10.47
CA SER A 62 4.15 15.79 9.83
C SER A 62 2.67 15.47 10.07
N LYS A 63 1.86 16.50 10.34
CA LYS A 63 0.39 16.36 10.37
C LYS A 63 -0.25 16.45 8.98
N LYS A 64 0.56 16.70 7.94
CA LYS A 64 0.06 16.86 6.57
C LYS A 64 -0.14 15.50 5.90
N THR A 65 -1.20 15.39 5.12
CA THR A 65 -1.50 14.25 4.25
C THR A 65 -1.62 14.70 2.81
N ALA A 66 -1.88 13.78 1.87
CA ALA A 66 -2.17 14.14 0.49
C ALA A 66 -3.38 15.08 0.34
N TRP A 67 -4.27 15.18 1.34
CA TRP A 67 -5.36 16.16 1.36
C TRP A 67 -4.88 17.61 1.49
N ASN A 68 -3.66 17.84 1.97
CA ASN A 68 -3.05 19.18 2.03
C ASN A 68 -2.36 19.59 0.72
N PHE A 69 -2.23 18.66 -0.22
CA PHE A 69 -1.54 18.85 -1.51
C PHE A 69 -2.50 18.50 -2.65
N LEU A 70 -3.59 19.26 -2.74
CA LEU A 70 -4.59 19.09 -3.80
C LEU A 70 -4.18 19.85 -5.07
N PRO A 71 -4.51 19.32 -6.26
CA PRO A 71 -4.29 20.03 -7.53
C PRO A 71 -5.06 21.35 -7.62
N ALA A 72 -4.71 22.18 -8.59
CA ALA A 72 -5.47 23.40 -8.88
C ALA A 72 -6.95 23.09 -9.18
N GLY A 73 -7.85 23.93 -8.67
CA GLY A 73 -9.30 23.75 -8.82
C GLY A 73 -9.93 22.75 -7.84
N TRP A 74 -9.13 22.03 -7.06
CA TRP A 74 -9.63 21.14 -6.01
C TRP A 74 -9.69 21.84 -4.66
N LYS A 75 -10.69 21.47 -3.84
CA LYS A 75 -10.83 21.94 -2.46
C LYS A 75 -11.50 20.87 -1.61
N THR A 76 -11.11 20.72 -0.36
CA THR A 76 -11.76 19.77 0.56
C THR A 76 -12.05 20.38 1.92
N THR A 77 -13.03 19.83 2.62
CA THR A 77 -13.30 20.09 4.03
C THR A 77 -13.88 18.82 4.68
N GLU A 78 -13.71 18.71 5.99
CA GLU A 78 -14.29 17.65 6.81
C GLU A 78 -15.46 18.18 7.62
N ALA A 79 -16.35 17.30 8.05
CA ALA A 79 -17.45 17.58 8.95
C ALA A 79 -17.76 16.37 9.84
N SER A 80 -18.54 16.59 10.90
CA SER A 80 -18.92 15.53 11.84
C SER A 80 -19.74 14.39 11.23
N SER A 81 -20.38 14.62 10.08
CA SER A 81 -21.19 13.62 9.36
C SER A 81 -21.19 13.95 7.86
N PRO A 82 -21.35 12.95 6.97
CA PRO A 82 -21.49 13.17 5.52
C PRO A 82 -22.68 14.05 5.12
N ASN A 83 -23.71 14.15 5.98
CA ASN A 83 -24.92 14.94 5.75
C ASN A 83 -24.93 16.29 6.49
N ALA A 84 -23.85 16.62 7.20
CA ALA A 84 -23.76 17.87 7.94
C ALA A 84 -23.81 19.07 6.98
N LYS A 85 -24.47 20.15 7.41
CA LYS A 85 -24.42 21.43 6.67
C LYS A 85 -23.03 22.03 6.85
N VAL A 86 -22.21 21.97 5.81
CA VAL A 86 -20.86 22.56 5.84
C VAL A 86 -20.85 23.91 5.13
N ARG A 87 -20.23 24.91 5.75
CA ARG A 87 -19.94 26.18 5.10
C ARG A 87 -18.76 25.98 4.13
N PHE A 88 -19.07 25.46 2.95
CA PHE A 88 -18.11 25.16 1.92
C PHE A 88 -18.38 26.02 0.68
N SER A 89 -17.45 26.91 0.35
CA SER A 89 -17.51 27.69 -0.90
C SER A 89 -16.59 27.04 -1.93
N PRO A 90 -17.15 26.30 -2.90
CA PRO A 90 -16.37 25.67 -3.94
C PRO A 90 -15.91 26.70 -5.00
N PRO A 91 -14.79 26.45 -5.70
CA PRO A 91 -14.38 27.26 -6.85
C PRO A 91 -15.44 27.31 -7.96
N LYS A 92 -15.31 28.24 -8.91
CA LYS A 92 -16.20 28.28 -10.09
C LYS A 92 -15.97 27.02 -10.95
N ASN A 93 -17.04 26.55 -11.61
CA ASN A 93 -17.02 25.39 -12.52
C ASN A 93 -16.55 24.06 -11.89
N THR A 94 -16.87 23.84 -10.61
CA THR A 94 -16.58 22.56 -9.93
C THR A 94 -17.84 21.73 -9.71
N GLU A 95 -17.65 20.45 -9.54
CA GLU A 95 -18.63 19.53 -8.95
C GLU A 95 -18.30 19.31 -7.47
N LEU A 96 -19.30 18.99 -6.66
CA LEU A 96 -19.14 18.71 -5.23
C LEU A 96 -19.53 17.26 -4.97
N LYS A 97 -18.66 16.52 -4.30
CA LYS A 97 -18.94 15.18 -3.82
C LYS A 97 -18.71 15.08 -2.32
N SER A 98 -19.60 14.36 -1.63
CA SER A 98 -19.43 14.02 -0.22
C SER A 98 -19.49 12.51 -0.02
N PHE A 99 -18.75 12.04 0.98
CA PHE A 99 -18.74 10.63 1.37
C PHE A 99 -18.39 10.48 2.85
N GLU A 100 -18.79 9.36 3.43
CA GLU A 100 -18.46 8.98 4.79
C GLU A 100 -17.08 8.32 4.84
N GLN A 101 -16.26 8.70 5.83
CA GLN A 101 -14.96 8.12 6.14
C GLN A 101 -15.09 6.96 7.14
N SER A 102 -14.03 6.18 7.32
CA SER A 102 -14.04 4.99 8.19
C SER A 102 -14.29 5.29 9.67
N ASP A 103 -14.14 6.53 10.10
CA ASP A 103 -14.40 7.00 11.47
C ASP A 103 -15.81 7.61 11.64
N GLY A 104 -16.65 7.55 10.60
CA GLY A 104 -18.01 8.11 10.58
C GLY A 104 -18.07 9.61 10.24
N THR A 105 -16.93 10.28 10.09
CA THR A 105 -16.91 11.70 9.66
C THR A 105 -17.23 11.83 8.18
N GLY A 106 -17.77 12.99 7.79
CA GLY A 106 -18.03 13.32 6.40
C GLY A 106 -16.88 14.07 5.77
N ARG A 107 -16.46 13.68 4.56
CA ARG A 107 -15.55 14.50 3.74
C ARG A 107 -16.30 15.06 2.54
N PHE A 108 -16.05 16.34 2.27
CA PHE A 108 -16.57 17.08 1.13
C PHE A 108 -15.40 17.46 0.23
N VAL A 109 -15.54 17.23 -1.07
CA VAL A 109 -14.49 17.48 -2.08
C VAL A 109 -15.12 18.19 -3.26
N ALA A 110 -14.64 19.39 -3.57
CA ALA A 110 -14.87 20.03 -4.85
C ALA A 110 -13.71 19.74 -5.80
N TYR A 111 -14.05 19.45 -7.05
CA TYR A 111 -13.11 19.15 -8.14
C TYR A 111 -13.64 19.71 -9.47
N PRO A 112 -12.80 19.95 -10.49
CA PRO A 112 -13.23 20.43 -11.80
C PRO A 112 -14.26 19.51 -12.46
N ARG A 113 -15.32 20.08 -13.07
CA ARG A 113 -16.43 19.29 -13.66
C ARG A 113 -16.01 18.35 -14.81
N ASP A 114 -14.93 18.68 -15.50
CA ASP A 114 -14.36 17.93 -16.62
C ASP A 114 -13.35 16.86 -16.17
N PHE A 115 -13.08 16.76 -14.87
CA PHE A 115 -12.13 15.81 -14.34
C PHE A 115 -12.70 14.39 -14.30
N THR A 116 -11.96 13.42 -14.84
CA THR A 116 -12.29 11.99 -14.75
C THR A 116 -11.18 11.27 -13.98
N PRO A 117 -11.50 10.56 -12.87
CA PRO A 117 -10.49 9.83 -12.11
C PRO A 117 -9.94 8.64 -12.92
N VAL A 118 -8.62 8.42 -12.87
CA VAL A 118 -7.96 7.30 -13.55
C VAL A 118 -7.17 6.46 -12.55
N THR A 119 -6.43 7.10 -11.66
CA THR A 119 -5.58 6.45 -10.66
C THR A 119 -6.37 6.08 -9.41
N GLN A 120 -5.84 5.15 -8.62
CA GLN A 120 -6.46 4.73 -7.35
C GLN A 120 -6.58 5.91 -6.35
N LEU A 121 -5.60 6.82 -6.34
CA LEU A 121 -5.64 8.04 -5.52
C LEU A 121 -6.80 8.95 -5.88
N GLU A 122 -7.05 9.16 -7.18
CA GLU A 122 -8.12 10.02 -7.66
C GLU A 122 -9.50 9.44 -7.36
N HIS A 123 -9.68 8.13 -7.58
CA HIS A 123 -10.91 7.44 -7.19
C HIS A 123 -11.16 7.55 -5.68
N ALA A 124 -10.12 7.30 -4.87
CA ALA A 124 -10.21 7.38 -3.41
C ALA A 124 -10.59 8.79 -2.93
N ARG A 125 -10.00 9.83 -3.52
CA ARG A 125 -10.31 11.23 -3.20
C ARG A 125 -11.75 11.64 -3.54
N LEU A 126 -12.38 10.94 -4.48
CA LEU A 126 -13.79 11.13 -4.83
C LEU A 126 -14.73 10.20 -4.05
N GLY A 127 -14.22 9.50 -3.03
CA GLY A 127 -15.00 8.59 -2.19
C GLY A 127 -15.31 7.25 -2.83
N ILE A 128 -14.76 6.97 -4.03
CA ILE A 128 -15.05 5.78 -4.81
C ILE A 128 -14.16 4.64 -4.29
N ILE A 129 -14.79 3.54 -3.89
CA ILE A 129 -14.10 2.29 -3.55
C ILE A 129 -14.03 1.46 -4.83
N THR A 130 -12.83 1.23 -5.33
CA THR A 130 -12.59 0.48 -6.57
C THR A 130 -12.58 -1.03 -6.31
N ARG A 131 -12.65 -1.83 -7.38
CA ARG A 131 -12.48 -3.29 -7.30
C ARG A 131 -11.12 -3.66 -6.70
N GLU A 132 -10.07 -2.90 -7.02
CA GLU A 132 -8.73 -3.13 -6.49
C GLU A 132 -8.68 -2.88 -4.97
N MET A 133 -9.37 -1.86 -4.47
CA MET A 133 -9.47 -1.62 -3.02
C MET A 133 -10.24 -2.74 -2.29
N HIS A 134 -11.33 -3.24 -2.88
CA HIS A 134 -12.01 -4.42 -2.35
C HIS A 134 -11.09 -5.64 -2.32
N ARG A 135 -10.34 -5.89 -3.41
CA ARG A 135 -9.42 -7.01 -3.49
C ARG A 135 -8.28 -6.90 -2.47
N VAL A 136 -7.76 -5.70 -2.23
CA VAL A 136 -6.78 -5.45 -1.16
C VAL A 136 -7.37 -5.79 0.21
N ALA A 137 -8.61 -5.40 0.51
CA ALA A 137 -9.26 -5.71 1.78
C ALA A 137 -9.49 -7.21 1.97
N GLU A 138 -9.75 -7.97 0.91
CA GLU A 138 -9.80 -9.44 0.96
C GLU A 138 -8.44 -10.05 1.34
N ARG A 139 -7.34 -9.49 0.82
CA ARG A 139 -5.96 -9.94 1.12
C ARG A 139 -5.49 -9.51 2.51
N GLU A 140 -6.02 -8.39 3.00
CA GLU A 140 -5.70 -7.78 4.29
C GLU A 140 -6.97 -7.73 5.16
N PRO A 141 -7.46 -8.87 5.67
CA PRO A 141 -8.76 -8.96 6.35
C PRO A 141 -8.86 -8.15 7.65
N HIS A 142 -7.75 -7.60 8.15
CA HIS A 142 -7.72 -6.64 9.25
C HIS A 142 -8.06 -5.20 8.81
N LEU A 143 -8.27 -4.95 7.52
CA LEU A 143 -8.68 -3.67 6.94
C LEU A 143 -9.99 -3.84 6.17
N THR A 144 -10.90 -2.88 6.33
CA THR A 144 -12.08 -2.74 5.47
C THR A 144 -11.73 -1.99 4.18
N ALA A 145 -12.52 -2.17 3.12
CA ALA A 145 -12.32 -1.44 1.87
C ALA A 145 -12.45 0.10 2.04
N VAL A 146 -13.26 0.55 3.01
CA VAL A 146 -13.38 1.97 3.38
C VAL A 146 -12.07 2.49 4.00
N GLN A 147 -11.46 1.73 4.91
CA GLN A 147 -10.16 2.07 5.49
C GLN A 147 -9.05 2.08 4.43
N VAL A 148 -9.04 1.11 3.51
CA VAL A 148 -8.11 1.09 2.37
C VAL A 148 -8.28 2.36 1.53
N ARG A 149 -9.52 2.73 1.16
CA ARG A 149 -9.82 3.96 0.43
C ARG A 149 -9.28 5.18 1.17
N ASP A 150 -9.51 5.28 2.48
CA ASP A 150 -9.09 6.45 3.26
C ASP A 150 -7.58 6.59 3.38
N GLU A 151 -6.86 5.47 3.55
CA GLU A 151 -5.39 5.44 3.53
C GLU A 151 -4.84 5.83 2.15
N VAL A 152 -5.47 5.36 1.06
CA VAL A 152 -5.11 5.73 -0.31
C VAL A 152 -5.39 7.21 -0.57
N ALA A 153 -6.56 7.72 -0.17
CA ALA A 153 -6.94 9.13 -0.37
C ALA A 153 -6.04 10.09 0.43
N ALA A 154 -5.61 9.67 1.62
CA ALA A 154 -4.65 10.39 2.45
C ALA A 154 -3.19 10.27 1.95
N GLY A 155 -2.92 9.42 0.96
CA GLY A 155 -1.59 9.20 0.38
C GLY A 155 -0.62 8.46 1.30
N ARG A 156 -1.13 7.64 2.22
CA ARG A 156 -0.33 6.79 3.13
C ARG A 156 -0.27 5.34 2.69
N MET A 157 -1.12 4.98 1.74
CA MET A 157 -1.16 3.69 1.08
C MET A 157 -1.23 3.91 -0.43
N VAL A 158 -0.57 3.04 -1.18
CA VAL A 158 -0.65 2.99 -2.65
C VAL A 158 -1.05 1.60 -3.10
N ILE A 159 -1.75 1.54 -4.23
CA ILE A 159 -2.09 0.30 -4.92
C ILE A 159 -1.50 0.40 -6.33
N PRO A 160 -0.33 -0.19 -6.59
CA PRO A 160 0.30 -0.17 -7.91
C PRO A 160 -0.49 -1.06 -8.87
N ALA A 161 -1.47 -0.46 -9.54
CA ALA A 161 -2.39 -1.16 -10.43
C ALA A 161 -2.49 -0.43 -11.78
N ASN A 162 -1.47 -0.59 -12.62
CA ASN A 162 -1.53 -0.09 -13.99
C ASN A 162 -2.68 -0.78 -14.73
N LYS A 163 -3.54 0.01 -15.40
CA LYS A 163 -4.71 -0.47 -16.15
C LYS A 163 -4.37 -1.54 -17.19
N VAL A 164 -3.20 -1.46 -17.82
CA VAL A 164 -2.73 -2.47 -18.78
C VAL A 164 -2.41 -3.77 -18.07
N HIS A 165 -1.67 -3.72 -16.95
CA HIS A 165 -1.31 -4.92 -16.20
C HIS A 165 -2.53 -5.58 -15.53
N LEU A 166 -3.54 -4.81 -15.13
CA LEU A 166 -4.82 -5.35 -14.66
C LEU A 166 -5.52 -6.23 -15.69
N GLN A 167 -5.34 -5.98 -16.99
CA GLN A 167 -5.88 -6.83 -18.06
C GLN A 167 -5.14 -8.17 -18.17
N HIS A 168 -3.90 -8.23 -17.66
CA HIS A 168 -3.05 -9.43 -17.64
C HIS A 168 -3.06 -10.14 -16.28
N GLN A 169 -4.18 -10.12 -15.57
CA GLN A 169 -4.40 -10.88 -14.33
C GLN A 169 -3.52 -10.46 -13.13
N LEU A 170 -3.05 -9.21 -13.09
CA LEU A 170 -2.46 -8.65 -11.87
C LEU A 170 -3.42 -8.84 -10.69
N ASP A 171 -2.96 -9.48 -9.62
CA ASP A 171 -3.69 -9.52 -8.35
C ASP A 171 -3.32 -8.29 -7.50
N PRO A 172 -4.20 -7.29 -7.37
CA PRO A 172 -3.89 -6.04 -6.69
C PRO A 172 -3.49 -6.23 -5.22
N MET A 173 -2.48 -5.47 -4.81
CA MET A 173 -2.03 -5.41 -3.42
C MET A 173 -1.75 -3.96 -3.01
N ALA A 174 -1.76 -3.72 -1.70
CA ALA A 174 -1.43 -2.42 -1.15
C ALA A 174 -0.03 -2.39 -0.54
N ILE A 175 0.61 -1.23 -0.66
CA ILE A 175 1.84 -0.87 0.04
C ILE A 175 1.52 0.35 0.89
N GLY A 176 1.57 0.19 2.20
CA GLY A 176 1.34 1.26 3.15
C GLY A 176 1.59 0.78 4.57
N ARG A 177 1.68 1.70 5.51
CA ARG A 177 2.00 1.34 6.90
C ARG A 177 0.86 0.55 7.58
N ALA A 178 -0.38 0.76 7.15
CA ALA A 178 -1.55 0.04 7.65
C ALA A 178 -1.69 -1.39 7.08
N SER A 179 -1.07 -1.69 5.92
CA SER A 179 -1.02 -3.05 5.37
C SER A 179 0.09 -3.85 6.03
N LYS A 180 0.15 -5.17 5.78
CA LYS A 180 1.33 -5.96 6.17
C LYS A 180 2.56 -5.45 5.42
N THR A 181 3.74 -5.63 6.02
CA THR A 181 5.02 -5.35 5.36
C THR A 181 5.11 -6.14 4.06
N LYS A 182 5.53 -5.47 2.97
CA LYS A 182 5.68 -6.06 1.65
C LYS A 182 7.16 -6.22 1.29
N VAL A 183 7.50 -7.29 0.57
CA VAL A 183 8.86 -7.58 0.11
C VAL A 183 8.92 -7.47 -1.42
N ASN A 184 9.99 -6.87 -1.92
CA ASN A 184 10.28 -6.78 -3.35
C ASN A 184 11.48 -7.66 -3.71
N ALA A 185 11.37 -8.43 -4.79
CA ALA A 185 12.49 -9.13 -5.41
C ALA A 185 12.96 -8.39 -6.67
N ASN A 186 14.27 -8.17 -6.79
CA ASN A 186 14.85 -7.61 -8.01
C ASN A 186 15.30 -8.75 -8.93
N MET A 187 14.98 -8.65 -10.20
CA MET A 187 15.44 -9.55 -11.27
C MET A 187 16.13 -8.73 -12.35
N GLY A 188 16.85 -9.40 -13.24
CA GLY A 188 17.57 -8.73 -14.30
C GLY A 188 18.52 -9.68 -15.01
N ALA A 189 18.54 -9.52 -16.32
CA ALA A 189 19.50 -10.14 -17.22
C ALA A 189 20.90 -9.54 -17.00
N SER A 190 21.92 -10.39 -16.85
CA SER A 190 23.31 -9.94 -16.97
C SER A 190 23.73 -10.02 -18.45
N PRO A 191 24.57 -9.09 -18.96
CA PRO A 191 25.11 -9.16 -20.32
C PRO A 191 25.84 -10.47 -20.66
N VAL A 192 26.19 -11.24 -19.62
CA VAL A 192 27.04 -12.42 -19.71
C VAL A 192 26.23 -13.73 -19.61
N SER A 193 24.97 -13.67 -19.17
CA SER A 193 24.07 -14.82 -19.05
C SER A 193 22.64 -14.32 -18.89
N SER A 194 21.78 -14.59 -19.87
CA SER A 194 20.33 -14.52 -19.70
C SER A 194 19.60 -15.07 -20.93
N GLY A 195 18.80 -16.13 -20.71
CA GLY A 195 17.70 -16.49 -21.60
C GLY A 195 16.37 -15.98 -21.05
N THR A 196 15.39 -15.70 -21.91
CA THR A 196 14.04 -15.28 -21.49
C THR A 196 13.40 -16.30 -20.53
N ASP A 197 13.64 -17.59 -20.75
CA ASP A 197 13.10 -18.67 -19.90
C ASP A 197 13.67 -18.65 -18.48
N GLU A 198 14.95 -18.30 -18.31
CA GLU A 198 15.60 -18.19 -17.00
C GLU A 198 15.02 -17.03 -16.18
N GLU A 199 14.71 -15.90 -16.82
CA GLU A 199 14.07 -14.76 -16.15
C GLU A 199 12.64 -15.09 -15.71
N VAL A 200 11.89 -15.84 -16.52
CA VAL A 200 10.56 -16.33 -16.13
C VAL A 200 10.63 -17.32 -14.97
N GLU A 201 11.68 -18.16 -14.91
CA GLU A 201 11.89 -19.07 -13.78
C GLU A 201 12.19 -18.30 -12.49
N LYS A 202 13.05 -17.28 -12.55
CA LYS A 202 13.33 -16.39 -11.40
C LYS A 202 12.06 -15.72 -10.89
N LEU A 203 11.19 -15.25 -11.78
CA LEU A 203 9.91 -14.64 -11.41
C LEU A 203 9.03 -15.62 -10.62
N LYS A 204 8.85 -16.83 -11.17
CA LYS A 204 8.06 -17.88 -10.52
C LYS A 204 8.64 -18.29 -9.17
N TRP A 205 9.97 -18.33 -9.05
CA TRP A 205 10.63 -18.62 -7.78
C TRP A 205 10.44 -17.51 -6.75
N ALA A 206 10.54 -16.24 -7.15
CA ALA A 206 10.31 -15.10 -6.28
C ALA A 206 8.88 -15.10 -5.72
N GLU A 207 7.89 -15.29 -6.60
CA GLU A 207 6.47 -15.39 -6.20
C GLU A 207 6.24 -16.57 -5.24
N LYS A 208 6.77 -17.75 -5.57
CA LYS A 208 6.62 -18.97 -4.75
C LYS A 208 7.16 -18.81 -3.34
N TRP A 209 8.23 -18.05 -3.15
CA TRP A 209 8.83 -17.81 -1.82
C TRP A 209 8.28 -16.55 -1.13
N GLY A 210 7.26 -15.91 -1.69
CA GLY A 210 6.52 -14.84 -1.02
C GLY A 210 7.07 -13.43 -1.27
N ALA A 211 7.73 -13.20 -2.41
CA ALA A 211 7.89 -11.83 -2.89
C ALA A 211 6.51 -11.25 -3.23
N ASP A 212 6.15 -10.11 -2.63
CA ASP A 212 4.90 -9.42 -2.94
C ASP A 212 5.01 -8.69 -4.29
N THR A 213 6.17 -8.09 -4.57
CA THR A 213 6.42 -7.35 -5.80
C THR A 213 7.74 -7.79 -6.43
N VAL A 214 7.84 -7.61 -7.74
CA VAL A 214 9.04 -7.93 -8.49
C VAL A 214 9.38 -6.75 -9.40
N MET A 215 10.65 -6.41 -9.49
CA MET A 215 11.17 -5.38 -10.37
C MET A 215 12.17 -5.99 -11.35
N ASP A 216 11.93 -5.79 -12.64
CA ASP A 216 12.88 -6.10 -13.71
C ASP A 216 13.87 -4.93 -13.87
N LEU A 217 15.16 -5.21 -13.73
CA LEU A 217 16.27 -4.26 -13.79
C LEU A 217 17.22 -4.53 -14.99
N SER A 218 16.78 -5.34 -15.96
CA SER A 218 17.54 -5.63 -17.19
C SER A 218 17.96 -4.38 -17.97
#